data_AF-A0A958QA15-F1
#
_entry.id   AF-A0A958QA15-F1
#
_cell.length_a   1.000
_cell.length_b   1.000
_cell.length_c   1.000
_cell.angle_alpha   90.00
_cell.angle_beta   90.00
_cell.angle_gamma   90.00
#
_symmetry.space_group_name_H-M   'P 1'
#
loop_
_entity.id
_entity.type
_entity.pdbx_description
1 polymer ?
#
loop_
_entity_poly.entity_id
_entity_poly.type
_entity_poly.pdbx_seq_one_letter_code
_entity_poly.pdbx_strand_id
1 'polypeptide(L)'
;MAKNENITKLNNVGQSVWYDNLSRDVLKSGELKNLIDEGVSGLTSNPTIFKKAIADTSNYDNKLQDFLDAGIDAEEVCEKLMLEDVAAAADLLR
;
A
#
# COMPACT_ATOMS: atom_id res chain seq x y z
N MET A 1 -2.32 19.19 -1.37
CA MET A 1 -1.99 19.98 -0.16
C MET A 1 -0.63 20.63 -0.37
N ALA A 2 -0.18 21.54 0.52
CA ALA A 2 1.18 22.05 0.45
C ALA A 2 2.18 20.97 0.87
N LYS A 3 3.38 20.95 0.29
CA LYS A 3 4.45 20.03 0.68
C LYS A 3 4.82 20.20 2.15
N ASN A 4 5.16 19.10 2.82
CA ASN A 4 5.65 19.13 4.19
C ASN A 4 7.05 19.75 4.23
N GLU A 5 7.25 20.77 5.06
CA GLU A 5 8.52 21.52 5.11
C GLU A 5 9.70 20.65 5.56
N ASN A 6 9.50 19.71 6.49
CA ASN A 6 10.56 18.85 6.99
C ASN A 6 10.97 17.80 5.95
N ILE A 7 9.99 17.20 5.28
CA ILE A 7 10.24 16.27 4.16
C ILE A 7 10.97 17.00 3.04
N THR A 8 10.57 18.23 2.73
CA THR A 8 11.24 19.07 1.72
C THR A 8 12.70 19.33 2.07
N LYS A 9 13.02 19.63 3.34
CA LYS A 9 14.41 19.80 3.81
C LYS A 9 15.24 18.53 3.65
N LEU A 10 14.68 17.36 3.97
CA LEU A 10 15.35 16.06 3.78
C LEU A 10 15.60 15.78 2.30
N ASN A 11 14.59 15.98 1.45
CA ASN A 11 14.71 15.79 0.01
C ASN A 11 15.78 16.72 -0.59
N ASN A 12 15.87 17.98 -0.13
CA ASN A 12 16.88 18.94 -0.60
C ASN A 12 18.33 18.54 -0.25
N VAL A 13 18.53 17.73 0.78
CA VAL A 13 19.85 17.17 1.12
C VAL A 13 20.07 15.78 0.52
N GLY A 14 19.19 15.33 -0.38
CA GLY A 14 19.29 14.05 -1.06
C GLY A 14 18.77 12.84 -0.27
N GLN A 15 18.09 13.05 0.86
CA GLN A 15 17.48 11.97 1.64
C GLN A 15 16.00 11.78 1.29
N SER A 16 15.67 10.60 0.79
CA SER A 16 14.28 10.20 0.50
C SER A 16 13.54 9.72 1.75
N VAL A 17 12.29 10.14 1.91
CA VAL A 17 11.38 9.69 2.97
C VAL A 17 10.38 8.69 2.39
N TRP A 18 10.31 7.49 2.97
CA TRP A 18 9.43 6.42 2.53
C TRP A 18 8.39 6.08 3.61
N TYR A 19 7.21 5.67 3.18
CA TYR A 19 6.12 5.24 4.06
C TYR A 19 6.19 3.73 4.32
N ASP A 20 6.29 3.31 5.58
CA ASP A 20 6.43 1.89 5.96
C ASP A 20 5.08 1.22 6.23
N ASN A 21 4.18 1.29 5.26
CA ASN A 21 2.89 0.62 5.32
C ASN A 21 2.28 0.48 3.91
N LEU A 22 1.45 -0.55 3.75
CA LEU A 22 0.64 -0.78 2.56
C LEU A 22 -0.61 -1.56 2.93
N SER A 23 -1.77 -1.02 2.58
CA SER A 23 -3.05 -1.70 2.71
C SER A 23 -4.02 -1.21 1.63
N ARG A 24 -5.08 -1.98 1.37
CA ARG A 24 -6.15 -1.57 0.45
C ARG A 24 -6.79 -0.25 0.86
N ASP A 25 -6.88 0.01 2.16
CA ASP A 25 -7.48 1.24 2.69
C ASP A 25 -6.60 2.46 2.41
N VAL A 26 -5.30 2.37 2.67
CA VAL A 26 -4.31 3.42 2.36
C VAL A 26 -4.37 3.82 0.87
N LEU A 27 -4.61 2.86 -0.02
CA LEU A 27 -4.76 3.09 -1.45
C LEU A 27 -6.10 3.74 -1.80
N LYS A 28 -7.22 3.23 -1.27
CA LYS A 28 -8.58 3.66 -1.64
C LYS A 28 -9.01 4.97 -0.97
N SER A 29 -8.52 5.25 0.24
CA SER A 29 -8.84 6.47 0.99
C SER A 29 -8.20 7.73 0.40
N GLY A 30 -7.18 7.55 -0.46
CA GLY A 30 -6.34 8.64 -0.96
C GLY A 30 -5.22 9.03 -0.01
N GLU A 31 -5.05 8.35 1.13
CA GLU A 31 -3.95 8.59 2.07
C GLU A 31 -2.58 8.54 1.40
N LEU A 32 -2.30 7.49 0.61
CA LEU A 32 -1.00 7.38 -0.08
C LEU A 32 -0.79 8.57 -1.04
N LYS A 33 -1.82 8.96 -1.78
CA LYS A 33 -1.72 10.12 -2.68
C LYS A 33 -1.40 11.39 -1.90
N ASN A 34 -2.04 11.61 -0.75
CA ASN A 34 -1.78 12.78 0.09
C ASN A 34 -0.33 12.78 0.61
N LEU A 35 0.19 11.63 1.05
CA LEU A 35 1.58 11.48 1.49
C LEU A 35 2.57 11.80 0.35
N ILE A 36 2.28 11.35 -0.87
CA ILE A 36 3.08 11.66 -2.06
C ILE A 36 3.05 13.18 -2.34
N ASP A 37 1.87 13.80 -2.31
CA ASP A 37 1.71 15.25 -2.48
C ASP A 37 2.50 16.04 -1.40
N GLU A 38 2.65 15.48 -0.19
CA GLU A 38 3.45 16.04 0.90
C GLU A 38 4.97 15.87 0.71
N GLY A 39 5.40 14.96 -0.16
CA GLY A 39 6.79 14.76 -0.55
C GLY A 39 7.38 13.37 -0.22
N VAL A 40 6.57 12.42 0.25
CA VAL A 40 6.98 11.01 0.37
C VAL A 40 7.29 10.46 -1.02
N SER A 41 8.43 9.79 -1.17
CA SER A 41 8.96 9.36 -2.48
C SER A 41 8.91 7.85 -2.72
N GLY A 42 8.39 7.09 -1.76
CA GLY A 42 8.29 5.64 -1.87
C GLY A 42 7.57 5.04 -0.68
N LEU A 43 7.39 3.72 -0.73
CA LEU A 43 6.85 2.96 0.39
C LEU A 43 7.50 1.59 0.49
N THR A 44 7.32 0.95 1.64
CA THR A 44 7.68 -0.45 1.87
C THR A 44 6.48 -1.25 2.32
N SER A 45 6.50 -2.53 1.94
CA SER A 45 5.67 -3.56 2.55
C SER A 45 6.57 -4.70 3.03
N ASN A 46 6.02 -5.55 3.87
CA ASN A 46 6.65 -6.77 4.36
C ASN A 46 5.55 -7.77 4.78
N PRO A 47 5.87 -9.04 5.06
CA PRO A 47 4.87 -10.05 5.41
C PRO A 47 3.99 -9.67 6.61
N THR A 48 4.53 -8.95 7.60
CA THR A 48 3.77 -8.51 8.78
C THR A 48 2.74 -7.43 8.42
N ILE A 49 3.11 -6.49 7.55
CA ILE A 49 2.20 -5.44 7.04
C ILE A 49 1.03 -6.10 6.30
N PHE A 50 1.30 -7.01 5.37
CA PHE A 50 0.24 -7.68 4.62
C PHE A 50 -0.64 -8.56 5.49
N LYS A 51 -0.06 -9.28 6.46
CA LYS A 51 -0.86 -10.05 7.42
C LYS A 51 -1.88 -9.16 8.11
N LYS A 52 -1.46 -8.00 8.63
CA LYS A 52 -2.39 -7.05 9.28
C LYS A 52 -3.44 -6.53 8.30
N ALA A 53 -3.03 -6.14 7.09
CA ALA A 53 -3.96 -5.61 6.09
C ALA A 53 -5.03 -6.64 5.70
N ILE A 54 -4.64 -7.87 5.41
CA ILE A 54 -5.52 -8.92 4.88
C ILE A 54 -6.33 -9.60 5.99
N ALA A 55 -5.73 -9.90 7.14
CA ALA A 55 -6.39 -10.69 8.19
C ALA A 55 -7.14 -9.83 9.22
N ASP A 56 -6.70 -8.60 9.48
CA ASP A 56 -7.26 -7.76 10.54
C ASP A 56 -8.26 -6.72 10.00
N THR A 57 -8.56 -6.74 8.69
CA THR A 57 -9.53 -5.83 8.06
C THR A 57 -10.48 -6.56 7.11
N SER A 58 -11.66 -5.98 6.86
CA SER A 58 -12.66 -6.54 5.94
C SER A 58 -12.50 -6.09 4.48
N ASN A 59 -11.43 -5.36 4.15
CA ASN A 59 -11.24 -4.77 2.83
C ASN A 59 -11.02 -5.80 1.71
N TYR A 60 -10.74 -7.05 2.09
CA TYR A 60 -10.40 -8.15 1.19
C TYR A 60 -11.51 -9.21 1.09
N ASP A 61 -12.51 -9.16 1.98
CA ASP A 61 -13.52 -10.22 2.17
C ASP A 61 -14.24 -10.63 0.88
N ASN A 62 -14.70 -9.66 0.09
CA ASN A 62 -15.39 -9.95 -1.17
C ASN A 62 -14.49 -10.73 -2.15
N LYS A 63 -13.22 -10.32 -2.29
CA LYS A 63 -12.27 -11.04 -3.15
C LYS A 63 -11.89 -12.39 -2.59
N LEU A 64 -11.73 -12.49 -1.26
CA LEU A 64 -11.48 -13.76 -0.60
C LEU A 64 -12.62 -14.74 -0.88
N GLN A 65 -13.88 -14.29 -0.84
CA GLN A 65 -15.03 -15.11 -1.18
C GLN A 65 -15.01 -15.57 -2.64
N ASP A 66 -14.75 -14.68 -3.60
CA ASP A 66 -14.64 -15.03 -5.02
C ASP A 66 -13.59 -16.14 -5.25
N PHE A 67 -12.47 -16.08 -4.53
CA PHE A 67 -11.41 -17.08 -4.64
C PHE A 67 -11.73 -18.40 -3.96
N LEU A 68 -12.42 -18.38 -2.82
CA LEU A 68 -12.93 -19.57 -2.16
C LEU A 68 -13.91 -20.31 -3.07
N ASP A 69 -14.82 -19.58 -3.72
CA ASP A 69 -15.80 -20.15 -4.65
C ASP A 69 -15.12 -20.72 -5.91
N ALA A 70 -13.99 -20.15 -6.32
CA ALA A 70 -13.16 -20.64 -7.42
C ALA A 70 -12.21 -21.79 -7.03
N GLY A 71 -12.12 -22.16 -5.75
CA GLY A 71 -11.27 -23.25 -5.27
C GLY A 71 -9.77 -22.97 -5.37
N ILE A 72 -9.36 -21.71 -5.30
CA ILE A 72 -7.95 -21.30 -5.36
C ILE A 72 -7.27 -21.54 -4.01
N ASP A 73 -6.00 -21.95 -4.03
CA ASP A 73 -5.21 -22.13 -2.81
C ASP A 73 -4.95 -20.79 -2.07
N ALA A 74 -4.90 -20.85 -0.74
CA ALA A 74 -4.75 -19.68 0.11
C ALA A 74 -3.44 -18.91 -0.11
N GLU A 75 -2.35 -19.60 -0.47
CA GLU A 75 -1.07 -18.96 -0.79
C GLU A 75 -1.19 -18.14 -2.08
N GLU A 76 -1.78 -18.74 -3.12
CA GLU A 76 -2.01 -18.06 -4.41
C GLU A 76 -2.94 -16.85 -4.24
N VAL A 77 -3.96 -16.96 -3.38
CA VAL A 77 -4.84 -15.83 -3.04
C VAL A 77 -4.06 -14.70 -2.37
N CYS A 78 -3.25 -15.01 -1.36
CA CYS A 78 -2.43 -14.02 -0.68
C CYS A 78 -1.50 -13.30 -1.67
N GLU A 79 -0.79 -14.04 -2.51
CA GLU A 79 0.11 -13.47 -3.51
C GLU A 79 -0.62 -12.54 -4.48
N LYS A 80 -1.78 -12.97 -5.02
CA LYS A 80 -2.59 -12.14 -5.91
C LYS A 80 -3.01 -10.84 -5.25
N LEU A 81 -3.50 -10.89 -4.01
CA LEU A 81 -3.94 -9.70 -3.29
C LEU A 81 -2.76 -8.74 -3.01
N MET A 82 -1.59 -9.27 -2.63
CA MET A 82 -0.37 -8.49 -2.41
C MET A 82 0.11 -7.82 -3.70
N LEU A 83 0.15 -8.56 -4.82
CA LEU A 83 0.58 -8.05 -6.13
C LEU A 83 -0.32 -6.92 -6.62
N GLU A 84 -1.63 -7.04 -6.45
CA GLU A 84 -2.57 -5.98 -6.81
C GLU A 84 -2.31 -4.69 -6.01
N ASP A 85 -2.07 -4.80 -4.70
CA ASP A 85 -1.81 -3.64 -3.85
C ASP A 85 -0.47 -2.99 -4.20
N VAL A 86 0.57 -3.78 -4.46
CA VAL A 86 1.88 -3.26 -4.89
C VAL A 86 1.78 -2.59 -6.26
N ALA A 87 1.05 -3.19 -7.21
CA ALA A 87 0.85 -2.59 -8.54
C ALA A 87 0.11 -1.26 -8.45
N ALA A 88 -0.97 -1.19 -7.67
CA ALA A 88 -1.72 0.05 -7.46
C ALA A 88 -0.86 1.14 -6.78
N ALA A 89 -0.05 0.77 -5.78
CA ALA A 89 0.92 1.68 -5.18
C ALA A 89 1.96 2.19 -6.18
N ALA A 90 2.49 1.30 -7.02
CA ALA A 90 3.48 1.64 -8.04
C ALA A 90 2.89 2.58 -9.11
N ASP A 91 1.62 2.41 -9.49
CA ASP A 91 0.93 3.31 -10.41
C ASP A 91 0.77 4.72 -9.83
N LEU A 92 0.59 4.87 -8.51
CA LEU A 92 0.51 6.17 -7.83
C LEU A 92 1.86 6.88 -7.68
N LEU A 93 2.97 6.13 -7.66
CA LEU A 93 4.34 6.63 -7.46
C LEU A 93 5.07 6.97 -8.77
N ARG A 94 4.42 6.87 -9.93
CA ARG A 94 4.97 7.23 -11.25
C ARG A 94 5.07 8.74 -11.43
#